data_AF-A0A1F8SSA1-F1
#
_entry.id   AF-A0A1F8SSA1-F1
#
_cell.length_a   1.000
_cell.length_b   1.000
_cell.length_c   1.000
_cell.angle_alpha   90.00
_cell.angle_beta   90.00
_cell.angle_gamma   90.00
#
_symmetry.space_group_name_H-M   'P 1'
#
loop_
_entity.id
_entity.type
_entity.pdbx_description
1 polymer ?
#
loop_
_entity_poly.entity_id
_entity_poly.type
_entity_poly.pdbx_seq_one_letter_code
_entity_poly.pdbx_strand_id
1 'polypeptide(L)'
;MRFFITILLIVLIILAAGCQEADPVCPPVTQTPQYLTIPPEKLPTPTHVSESRSVVMGRSERQVDKFVEGPLCNDRWSGTVYVSCDVQVYAWAEDPIFLKDCKLDIEPQTVVYVAYHNNTAYYNGCSCHTGVTPEP
;
A
#
# COMPACT_ATOMS: atom_id res chain seq x y z
N MET A 1 28.09 38.01 17.69
CA MET A 1 27.54 37.85 16.33
C MET A 1 28.26 36.79 15.51
N ARG A 2 29.58 36.89 15.27
CA ARG A 2 30.32 35.89 14.46
C ARG A 2 30.22 34.44 14.95
N PHE A 3 30.31 34.21 16.26
CA PHE A 3 30.23 32.86 16.87
C PHE A 3 28.84 32.20 16.74
N PHE A 4 27.77 32.99 16.82
CA PHE A 4 26.39 32.53 16.65
C PHE A 4 26.10 32.08 15.21
N ILE A 5 26.66 32.80 14.23
CA ILE A 5 26.53 32.47 12.80
C ILE A 5 27.21 31.13 12.50
N THR A 6 28.37 30.87 13.10
CA THR A 6 29.08 29.59 12.92
C THR A 6 28.30 28.41 13.51
N ILE A 7 27.70 28.56 14.69
CA ILE A 7 26.87 27.52 15.31
C ILE A 7 25.62 27.25 14.47
N LEU A 8 24.97 28.30 13.96
CA LEU A 8 23.79 28.17 13.10
C LEU A 8 24.10 27.39 11.82
N LEU A 9 25.24 27.69 11.17
CA LEU A 9 25.71 26.98 9.99
C LEU A 9 26.01 25.50 10.26
N ILE A 10 26.65 25.18 11.39
CA ILE A 10 26.93 23.79 11.77
C ILE A 10 25.62 23.02 12.00
N VAL A 11 24.65 23.62 12.70
CA VAL A 11 23.33 23.01 12.92
C VAL A 11 22.60 22.78 11.60
N LEU A 12 22.66 23.75 10.67
CA LEU A 12 22.05 23.61 9.34
C LEU A 12 22.65 22.47 8.53
N ILE A 13 23.98 22.28 8.59
CA ILE A 13 24.68 21.18 7.91
C ILE A 13 24.31 19.82 8.52
N ILE A 14 24.18 19.73 9.85
CA ILE A 14 23.78 18.49 10.53
C ILE A 14 22.33 18.13 10.18
N LEU A 15 21.42 19.11 10.08
CA LEU A 15 20.03 18.89 9.70
C LEU A 15 19.88 18.45 8.22
N ALA A 16 20.76 18.91 7.34
CA ALA A 16 20.76 18.52 5.92
C ALA A 16 21.32 17.10 5.67
N ALA A 17 22.12 16.55 6.60
CA ALA A 17 22.71 15.22 6.47
C ALA A 17 21.73 14.06 6.77
N GLY A 18 20.50 14.36 7.20
CA GLY A 18 19.52 13.36 7.67
C GLY A 18 18.56 12.81 6.61
N CYS A 19 18.60 13.27 5.36
CA CYS A 19 17.72 12.76 4.31
C CYS A 19 18.30 11.50 3.66
N GLN A 20 18.15 10.36 4.34
CA GLN A 20 18.27 9.06 3.67
C GLN A 20 16.87 8.60 3.27
N GLU A 21 16.70 8.18 2.01
CA GLU A 21 15.46 7.52 1.57
C GLU A 21 15.23 6.26 2.41
N ALA A 22 13.99 6.05 2.83
CA ALA A 22 13.63 4.85 3.58
C ALA A 22 13.80 3.62 2.67
N ASP A 23 14.31 2.52 3.24
CA ASP A 23 14.33 1.24 2.54
C ASP A 23 12.88 0.85 2.17
N PRO A 24 12.65 0.37 0.94
CA PRO A 24 11.32 -0.05 0.51
C PRO A 24 10.83 -1.22 1.34
N VAL A 25 9.55 -1.20 1.72
CA VAL A 25 8.95 -2.27 2.53
C VAL A 25 8.89 -3.60 1.77
N CYS A 26 8.62 -3.56 0.46
CA CYS A 26 8.57 -4.74 -0.38
C CYS A 26 9.83 -4.86 -1.25
N PRO A 27 10.28 -6.10 -1.54
CA PRO A 27 11.38 -6.31 -2.46
C PRO A 27 11.02 -5.83 -3.87
N PRO A 28 12.01 -5.44 -4.70
CA PRO A 28 11.79 -5.11 -6.09
C PRO A 28 11.12 -6.27 -6.84
N VAL A 29 10.26 -5.95 -7.81
CA VAL A 29 9.57 -6.92 -8.68
C VAL A 29 10.56 -7.53 -9.69
N THR A 30 11.57 -8.26 -9.22
CA THR A 30 12.63 -8.86 -10.04
C THR A 30 12.34 -10.32 -10.42
N GLN A 31 11.28 -10.90 -9.84
CA GLN A 31 10.74 -12.19 -10.23
C GLN A 31 9.55 -11.95 -11.14
N THR A 32 9.39 -12.80 -12.16
CA THR A 32 8.27 -12.79 -13.12
C THR A 32 6.99 -12.36 -12.41
N PRO A 33 6.28 -11.34 -12.90
CA PRO A 33 5.14 -10.80 -12.17
C PRO A 33 4.17 -11.94 -11.85
N GLN A 34 3.73 -12.04 -10.60
CA GLN A 34 2.55 -12.84 -10.27
C GLN A 34 1.31 -12.08 -10.76
N TYR A 35 1.24 -11.87 -12.08
CA TYR A 35 0.05 -11.32 -12.70
C TYR A 35 -1.00 -12.40 -12.75
N LEU A 36 -2.22 -11.99 -12.44
CA LEU A 36 -3.39 -12.82 -12.61
C LEU A 36 -3.58 -13.09 -14.11
N THR A 37 -3.66 -14.38 -14.46
CA THR A 37 -3.97 -14.84 -15.82
C THR A 37 -5.41 -15.34 -15.96
N ILE A 38 -6.07 -15.56 -14.82
CA ILE A 38 -7.46 -16.03 -14.74
C ILE A 38 -8.36 -14.78 -14.80
N PRO A 39 -9.40 -14.77 -15.67
CA PRO A 39 -10.36 -13.67 -15.72
C PRO A 39 -11.02 -13.41 -14.36
N PRO A 40 -11.39 -12.16 -14.02
CA PRO A 40 -11.97 -11.81 -12.72
C PRO A 40 -13.13 -12.70 -12.33
N GLU A 41 -14.03 -13.02 -13.26
CA GLU A 41 -15.25 -13.80 -13.00
C GLU A 41 -14.97 -15.25 -12.59
N LYS A 42 -13.74 -15.73 -12.84
CA LYS A 42 -13.31 -17.09 -12.52
C LYS A 42 -12.38 -17.15 -11.31
N LEU A 43 -12.05 -16.01 -10.70
CA LEU A 43 -11.31 -15.99 -9.45
C LEU A 43 -12.18 -16.60 -8.35
N PRO A 44 -11.61 -17.46 -7.50
CA PRO A 44 -12.31 -17.90 -6.30
C PRO A 44 -12.61 -16.67 -5.44
N THR A 45 -13.81 -16.61 -4.88
CA THR A 45 -14.10 -15.62 -3.83
C THR A 45 -13.08 -15.81 -2.72
N PRO A 46 -12.36 -14.76 -2.30
CA PRO A 46 -11.43 -14.85 -1.18
C PRO A 46 -12.16 -15.42 0.04
N THR A 47 -11.65 -16.52 0.58
CA THR A 47 -12.16 -17.04 1.85
C THR A 47 -11.75 -16.06 2.92
N HIS A 48 -12.72 -15.30 3.45
CA HIS A 48 -12.50 -14.35 4.53
C HIS A 48 -12.13 -15.10 5.81
N VAL A 49 -10.84 -15.29 6.04
CA VAL A 49 -10.31 -15.53 7.37
C VAL A 49 -10.05 -14.15 7.96
N SER A 50 -11.09 -13.57 8.58
CA SER A 50 -10.98 -12.29 9.30
C SER A 50 -10.25 -12.56 10.61
N GLU A 51 -8.95 -12.77 10.53
CA GLU A 51 -8.07 -12.89 11.69
C GLU A 51 -7.41 -11.53 11.92
N SER A 52 -7.71 -10.93 13.08
CA SER A 52 -7.00 -9.75 13.52
C SER A 52 -5.52 -10.08 13.65
N ARG A 53 -4.66 -9.37 12.91
CA ARG A 53 -3.21 -9.63 12.87
C ARG A 53 -2.45 -8.38 13.28
N SER A 54 -1.41 -8.55 14.09
CA SER A 54 -0.43 -7.48 14.31
C SER A 54 0.49 -7.34 13.10
N VAL A 55 0.69 -6.11 12.65
CA VAL A 55 1.65 -5.76 11.59
C VAL A 55 2.57 -4.65 12.06
N VAL A 56 3.87 -4.83 11.84
CA VAL A 56 4.89 -3.82 12.14
C VAL A 56 5.03 -2.86 10.96
N MET A 57 4.78 -1.58 11.20
CA MET A 57 4.90 -0.49 10.23
C MET A 57 5.90 0.53 10.78
N GLY A 58 7.15 0.43 10.31
CA GLY A 58 8.24 1.25 10.84
C GLY A 58 8.57 0.89 12.29
N ARG A 59 8.40 1.84 13.22
CA ARG A 59 8.68 1.65 14.66
C ARG A 59 7.44 1.28 15.48
N SER A 60 6.29 1.11 14.83
CA SER A 60 5.02 0.87 15.51
C SER A 60 4.41 -0.44 15.05
N GLU A 61 3.81 -1.16 15.98
CA GLU A 61 2.97 -2.32 15.69
C GLU A 61 1.51 -1.88 15.72
N ARG A 62 0.70 -2.40 14.80
CA ARG A 62 -0.72 -2.09 14.69
C ARG A 62 -1.53 -3.35 14.43
N GLN A 63 -2.69 -3.46 15.09
CA GLN A 63 -3.68 -4.47 14.78
C GLN A 63 -4.45 -4.10 13.52
N VAL A 64 -4.62 -5.08 12.62
CA VAL A 64 -5.39 -4.92 11.39
C VAL A 64 -6.52 -5.93 11.38
N ASP A 65 -7.69 -5.51 10.93
CA ASP A 65 -8.91 -6.32 10.85
C ASP A 65 -8.85 -7.32 9.69
N LYS A 66 -8.07 -6.98 8.65
CA LYS A 66 -7.83 -7.82 7.49
C LYS A 66 -6.38 -7.71 7.01
N PHE A 67 -5.76 -8.86 6.78
CA PHE A 67 -4.46 -8.98 6.13
C PHE A 67 -4.66 -9.59 4.75
N VAL A 68 -4.29 -8.86 3.69
CA VAL A 68 -4.55 -9.24 2.30
C VAL A 68 -3.27 -9.80 1.67
N GLU A 69 -3.38 -11.03 1.18
CA GLU A 69 -2.39 -11.76 0.37
C GLU A 69 -3.13 -12.35 -0.84
N GLY A 70 -2.40 -12.63 -1.93
CA GLY A 70 -2.97 -13.23 -3.14
C GLY A 70 -3.77 -12.23 -4.01
N PRO A 71 -4.76 -12.70 -4.78
CA PRO A 71 -5.49 -11.88 -5.74
C PRO A 71 -6.17 -10.65 -5.12
N LEU A 72 -5.81 -9.46 -5.58
CA LEU A 72 -6.42 -8.19 -5.19
C LEU A 72 -7.61 -7.89 -6.11
N CYS A 73 -8.65 -8.72 -6.03
CA CYS A 73 -9.84 -8.60 -6.87
C CYS A 73 -11.03 -9.34 -6.24
N ASN A 74 -12.26 -8.87 -6.48
CA ASN A 74 -13.50 -9.53 -6.05
C ASN A 74 -13.58 -9.84 -4.56
N ASP A 75 -13.28 -8.83 -3.75
CA ASP A 75 -13.24 -8.93 -2.29
C ASP A 75 -14.08 -7.80 -1.68
N ARG A 76 -14.40 -7.91 -0.39
CA ARG A 76 -15.02 -6.84 0.40
C ARG A 76 -14.17 -6.49 1.60
N TRP A 77 -13.90 -5.21 1.79
CA TRP A 77 -12.99 -4.70 2.80
C TRP A 77 -13.69 -3.75 3.75
N SER A 78 -13.39 -3.86 5.04
CA SER A 78 -13.94 -3.03 6.11
C SER A 78 -12.90 -2.87 7.23
N GLY A 79 -12.90 -1.73 7.92
CA GLY A 79 -12.03 -1.48 9.08
C GLY A 79 -10.59 -1.10 8.70
N THR A 80 -9.61 -1.66 9.40
CA THR A 80 -8.18 -1.48 9.13
C THR A 80 -7.67 -2.64 8.29
N VAL A 81 -7.30 -2.38 7.05
CA VAL A 81 -6.84 -3.38 6.09
C VAL A 81 -5.35 -3.19 5.84
N TYR A 82 -4.60 -4.28 5.78
CA TYR A 82 -3.20 -4.27 5.36
C TYR A 82 -3.01 -5.12 4.11
N VAL A 83 -2.53 -4.48 3.04
CA VAL A 83 -2.18 -5.11 1.76
C VAL A 83 -0.70 -5.44 1.78
N SER A 84 -0.37 -6.73 1.79
CA SER A 84 1.01 -7.23 1.92
C SER A 84 1.80 -7.14 0.62
N CYS A 85 3.06 -7.60 0.65
CA CYS A 85 3.89 -7.71 -0.55
C CYS A 85 3.50 -8.91 -1.44
N ASP A 86 2.76 -9.88 -0.90
CA ASP A 86 2.42 -11.15 -1.56
C ASP A 86 1.07 -11.06 -2.29
N VAL A 87 0.76 -9.89 -2.85
CA VAL A 87 -0.47 -9.65 -3.61
C VAL A 87 -0.28 -9.92 -5.09
N GLN A 88 -1.36 -10.32 -5.74
CA GLN A 88 -1.44 -10.59 -7.18
C GLN A 88 -2.45 -9.64 -7.81
N VAL A 89 -2.09 -9.08 -8.95
CA VAL A 89 -2.86 -8.04 -9.65
C VAL A 89 -2.93 -8.37 -11.14
N TYR A 90 -3.85 -7.77 -11.88
CA TYR A 90 -3.84 -7.87 -13.34
C TYR A 90 -2.70 -7.07 -13.94
N ALA A 91 -2.25 -7.46 -15.13
CA ALA A 91 -1.25 -6.70 -15.87
C ALA A 91 -1.84 -5.36 -16.37
N TRP A 92 -0.99 -4.34 -16.43
CA TRP A 92 -1.30 -3.04 -17.01
C TRP A 92 -0.15 -2.58 -17.90
N ALA A 93 -0.41 -1.58 -18.75
CA ALA A 93 0.60 -1.05 -19.68
C ALA A 93 1.25 0.23 -19.14
N GLU A 94 0.49 1.32 -19.11
CA GLU A 94 0.99 2.64 -18.73
C GLU A 94 0.48 3.02 -17.35
N ASP A 95 -0.84 3.17 -17.20
CA ASP A 95 -1.47 3.46 -15.92
C ASP A 95 -1.71 2.17 -15.11
N PRO A 96 -1.47 2.16 -13.78
CA PRO A 96 -1.62 0.99 -12.92
C PRO A 96 -3.09 0.67 -12.60
N ILE A 97 -3.92 0.51 -13.63
CA ILE A 97 -5.38 0.29 -13.54
C ILE A 97 -5.75 -1.18 -13.32
N PHE A 98 -4.98 -1.88 -12.49
CA PHE A 98 -5.11 -3.32 -12.29
C PHE A 98 -6.36 -3.75 -11.50
N LEU A 99 -7.15 -2.80 -10.99
CA LEU A 99 -8.48 -3.03 -10.38
C LEU A 99 -9.61 -2.68 -11.33
N LYS A 100 -9.31 -2.31 -12.57
CA LYS A 100 -10.34 -2.18 -13.59
C LYS A 100 -11.06 -3.52 -13.76
N ASP A 101 -12.38 -3.47 -13.81
CA ASP A 101 -13.27 -4.63 -13.94
C ASP A 101 -13.24 -5.60 -12.73
N CYS A 102 -12.54 -5.26 -11.64
CA CYS A 102 -12.61 -5.98 -10.37
C CYS A 102 -13.77 -5.49 -9.51
N LYS A 103 -14.48 -6.41 -8.86
CA LYS A 103 -15.53 -6.10 -7.88
C LYS A 103 -14.95 -5.97 -6.48
N LEU A 104 -13.97 -5.09 -6.32
CA LEU A 104 -13.43 -4.76 -5.01
C LEU A 104 -14.32 -3.71 -4.33
N ASP A 105 -15.00 -4.10 -3.27
CA ASP A 105 -15.88 -3.22 -2.48
C ASP A 105 -15.17 -2.81 -1.19
N ILE A 106 -14.87 -1.53 -1.02
CA ILE A 106 -14.19 -1.00 0.16
C ILE A 106 -15.19 -0.13 0.91
N GLU A 107 -15.57 -0.55 2.11
CA GLU A 107 -16.57 0.16 2.91
C GLU A 107 -16.07 1.56 3.30
N PRO A 108 -16.97 2.55 3.44
CA PRO A 108 -16.60 3.87 3.97
C PRO A 108 -15.84 3.77 5.29
N GLN A 109 -14.93 4.72 5.54
CA GLN A 109 -14.09 4.77 6.74
C GLN A 109 -13.04 3.65 6.85
N THR A 110 -12.94 2.75 5.87
CA THR A 110 -11.86 1.77 5.80
C THR A 110 -10.52 2.48 5.61
N VAL A 111 -9.51 2.07 6.39
CA VAL A 111 -8.14 2.54 6.24
C VAL A 111 -7.31 1.42 5.65
N VAL A 112 -6.76 1.64 4.45
CA VAL A 112 -5.94 0.66 3.76
C VAL A 112 -4.47 1.04 3.87
N TYR A 113 -3.68 0.18 4.51
CA TYR A 113 -2.22 0.26 4.55
C TYR A 113 -1.64 -0.59 3.42
N VAL A 114 -0.76 -0.02 2.60
CA VAL A 114 -0.21 -0.76 1.44
C VAL A 114 1.31 -0.89 1.55
N ALA A 115 1.79 -2.14 1.61
CA ALA A 115 3.20 -2.45 1.75
C ALA A 115 4.03 -1.92 0.56
N TYR A 116 3.58 -2.09 -0.68
CA TYR A 116 4.23 -1.53 -1.87
C TYR A 116 4.26 0.01 -1.92
N HIS A 117 3.50 0.68 -1.05
CA HIS A 117 3.56 2.14 -0.85
C HIS A 117 4.16 2.50 0.51
N ASN A 118 5.13 1.71 0.99
CA ASN A 118 5.85 1.95 2.24
C ASN A 118 4.93 2.07 3.46
N ASN A 119 3.89 1.22 3.52
CA ASN A 119 2.87 1.24 4.57
C ASN A 119 2.09 2.57 4.65
N THR A 120 1.98 3.30 3.54
CA THR A 120 1.14 4.50 3.48
C THR A 120 -0.32 4.13 3.72
N ALA A 121 -1.02 4.98 4.49
CA ALA A 121 -2.44 4.85 4.77
C ALA A 121 -3.27 5.55 3.69
N TYR A 122 -4.27 4.84 3.17
CA TYR A 122 -5.24 5.34 2.20
C TYR A 122 -6.64 5.25 2.79
N TYR A 123 -7.29 6.41 2.94
CA TYR A 123 -8.63 6.55 3.53
C TYR A 123 -9.75 6.51 2.49
N ASN A 124 -9.40 6.63 1.20
CA ASN A 124 -10.31 6.56 0.06
C ASN A 124 -10.11 5.26 -0.74
N GLY A 125 -9.66 4.21 -0.06
CA GLY A 125 -9.35 2.91 -0.67
C GLY A 125 -8.27 2.99 -1.75
N CYS A 126 -8.39 2.10 -2.75
CA CYS A 126 -7.43 1.94 -3.84
C CYS A 126 -7.92 2.58 -5.16
N SER A 127 -8.64 3.70 -5.08
CA SER A 127 -9.27 4.36 -6.24
C SER A 127 -8.30 4.77 -7.36
N CYS A 128 -7.02 5.01 -7.06
CA CYS A 128 -5.98 5.28 -8.06
C CYS A 128 -5.76 4.11 -9.06
N HIS A 129 -6.24 2.91 -8.74
CA HIS A 129 -6.00 1.69 -9.52
C HIS A 129 -7.25 1.16 -10.24
N THR A 130 -8.37 1.87 -10.20
CA THR A 130 -9.65 1.45 -10.81
C THR A 130 -9.79 1.90 -12.26
N GLY A 131 -8.98 2.87 -12.70
CA GLY A 131 -9.10 3.50 -14.02
C GLY A 131 -10.28 4.45 -14.17
N VAL A 132 -11.03 4.72 -13.10
CA VAL A 132 -12.00 5.83 -13.05
C VAL A 132 -11.37 7.01 -12.31
N THR A 133 -11.50 8.21 -12.86
CA THR A 133 -11.16 9.44 -12.14
C THR A 133 -12.19 9.60 -11.02
N PRO A 134 -11.82 9.66 -9.73
CA PRO A 134 -12.80 9.92 -8.68
C PRO A 134 -13.47 11.28 -8.94
N GLU A 135 -14.81 11.33 -8.91
CA GLU A 135 -15.53 12.60 -8.93
C GLU A 135 -15.14 13.43 -7.69
N PRO A 136 -14.94 14.75 -7.84
CA PRO A 136 -14.47 15.63 -6.78
C PRO A 136 -15.46 15.79 -5.61
#